data_AF-A6EVI7-F1
#
_entry.id   AF-A6EVI7-F1
#
_cell.length_a   1.000
_cell.length_b   1.000
_cell.length_c   1.000
_cell.angle_alpha   90.00
_cell.angle_beta   90.00
_cell.angle_gamma   90.00
#
_symmetry.space_group_name_H-M   'P 1'
#
loop_
_entity.id
_entity.type
_entity.pdbx_description
1 polymer ?
#
loop_
_entity_poly.entity_id
_entity_poly.type
_entity_poly.pdbx_seq_one_letter_code
_entity_poly.pdbx_strand_id
1 'polypeptide(L)'
;MATQQQQNGASASGVLEQLRGKHVLITGTTGFLGKVVLEKLIRTVPDIGGIHLLIRGNKRHPAARERFLNEIASSSVFERLRHDDNEAFETFLEERVHCITGEVTESRFGLTPERFRALAGQVDAFINSAASVNFREELDKALKINTLCLENVAALAELNSAMAVIQVSTCYVNGKNSGQITESVIKPAGESIPRSTDGYYEIEELVHLLQDKISDVKARYSGKVLEKKLVDLGIREANNYGWSDTYTFTKWLGEQLLMKALSGRSLTIVRPSIIESALEEPSPGWIEGVKVADAIILAYAREKVSLFPGKRSGIIDVIPVDLVANSIILSLAEALSGSGQRRIYQCCSGGSNPISLGKFIDYLMAEAKTNYAAYDQLFYRRPTKPFVAVNRKLFDVVVGGMRVPLSIAGKAMRLAGQNRELKVLKNLDTTRSLATIFGFYTAPDYIFRNDSLMALASRMGELDRVLFPVDARQIDWQLYLCKIHLGGLNRYALKERKLYSLRAADTRKKAA
;
A
#
# COMPACT_ATOMS: atom_id res chain seq x y z
N MET A 1 -3.67 9.67 -55.78
CA MET A 1 -3.39 8.56 -54.85
C MET A 1 -2.11 8.79 -54.03
N ALA A 2 -1.87 10.00 -53.52
CA ALA A 2 -0.72 10.28 -52.63
C ALA A 2 -1.03 11.36 -51.58
N THR A 3 -2.31 11.55 -51.25
CA THR A 3 -2.77 12.58 -50.31
C THR A 3 -3.79 12.06 -49.29
N GLN A 4 -4.00 10.73 -49.24
CA GLN A 4 -4.88 10.07 -48.26
C GLN A 4 -4.12 9.19 -47.24
N GLN A 5 -2.79 9.17 -47.26
CA GLN A 5 -1.99 8.36 -46.31
C GLN A 5 -1.33 9.17 -45.18
N GLN A 6 -1.64 10.47 -45.03
CA GLN A 6 -1.04 11.33 -44.00
C GLN A 6 -2.03 11.94 -43.00
N GLN A 7 -3.24 11.35 -42.86
CA GLN A 7 -4.24 11.77 -41.86
C GLN A 7 -4.63 10.70 -40.83
N ASN A 8 -4.02 9.51 -40.82
CA ASN A 8 -4.32 8.44 -39.84
C ASN A 8 -3.41 8.45 -38.59
N GLY A 9 -2.87 9.61 -38.20
CA GLY A 9 -1.89 9.74 -37.12
C GLY A 9 -2.41 10.31 -35.80
N ALA A 10 -3.73 10.35 -35.55
CA ALA A 10 -4.21 10.55 -34.18
C ALA A 10 -3.91 9.26 -33.42
N SER A 11 -2.82 9.22 -32.65
CA SER A 11 -2.37 8.00 -31.96
C SER A 11 -3.49 7.49 -31.05
N ALA A 12 -4.17 6.41 -31.42
CA ALA A 12 -5.13 5.76 -30.55
C ALA A 12 -4.39 5.23 -29.31
N SER A 13 -5.03 5.30 -28.14
CA SER A 13 -4.48 4.76 -26.90
C SER A 13 -4.59 3.23 -26.95
N GLY A 14 -3.44 2.55 -26.90
CA GLY A 14 -3.41 1.09 -26.85
C GLY A 14 -3.99 0.56 -25.54
N VAL A 15 -3.79 1.26 -24.42
CA VAL A 15 -4.39 0.92 -23.13
C VAL A 15 -5.92 0.96 -23.21
N LEU A 16 -6.51 2.04 -23.74
CA LEU A 16 -7.96 2.16 -23.85
C LEU A 16 -8.57 1.14 -24.82
N GLU A 17 -7.89 0.88 -25.94
CA GLU A 17 -8.34 -0.11 -26.92
C GLU A 17 -8.34 -1.52 -26.33
N GLN A 18 -7.33 -1.89 -25.54
CA GLN A 18 -7.27 -3.21 -24.90
C GLN A 18 -8.27 -3.41 -23.77
N LEU A 19 -8.67 -2.32 -23.08
CA LEU A 19 -9.64 -2.38 -22.00
C LEU A 19 -11.09 -2.21 -22.46
N ARG A 20 -11.31 -1.78 -23.70
CA ARG A 20 -12.65 -1.62 -24.28
C ARG A 20 -13.43 -2.93 -24.20
N GLY A 21 -14.63 -2.86 -23.65
CA GLY A 21 -15.53 -4.01 -23.51
C GLY A 21 -15.06 -5.09 -22.54
N LYS A 22 -13.93 -4.91 -21.85
CA LYS A 22 -13.39 -5.91 -20.91
C LYS A 22 -14.10 -5.88 -19.57
N HIS A 23 -14.23 -7.05 -18.95
CA HIS A 23 -14.73 -7.20 -17.61
C HIS A 23 -13.59 -7.49 -16.62
N VAL A 24 -13.43 -6.64 -15.62
CA VAL A 24 -12.30 -6.70 -14.68
C VAL A 24 -12.81 -6.95 -13.26
N LEU A 25 -12.34 -8.02 -12.63
CA LEU A 25 -12.56 -8.31 -11.21
C LEU A 25 -11.51 -7.61 -10.35
N ILE A 26 -11.93 -6.88 -9.32
CA ILE A 26 -11.04 -6.16 -8.40
C ILE A 26 -11.35 -6.54 -6.96
N THR A 27 -10.29 -6.83 -6.20
CA THR A 27 -10.35 -6.95 -4.73
C THR A 27 -9.63 -5.78 -4.05
N GLY A 28 -9.97 -5.52 -2.78
CA GLY A 28 -9.28 -4.48 -2.00
C GLY A 28 -9.74 -3.05 -2.28
N THR A 29 -10.90 -2.86 -2.93
CA THR A 29 -11.49 -1.54 -3.24
C THR A 29 -12.05 -0.80 -2.03
N THR A 30 -12.09 -1.43 -0.86
CA THR A 30 -12.34 -0.72 0.41
C THR A 30 -11.11 0.04 0.90
N GLY A 31 -9.92 -0.32 0.41
CA GLY A 31 -8.64 0.28 0.77
C GLY A 31 -8.21 1.41 -0.16
N PHE A 32 -7.16 2.12 0.27
CA PHE A 32 -6.61 3.31 -0.38
C PHE A 32 -6.29 3.12 -1.87
N LEU A 33 -5.41 2.19 -2.22
CA LEU A 33 -4.98 1.99 -3.61
C LEU A 33 -6.13 1.50 -4.51
N GLY A 34 -6.93 0.55 -4.02
CA GLY A 34 -8.04 -0.02 -4.79
C GLY A 34 -9.09 1.02 -5.17
N LYS A 35 -9.33 2.04 -4.32
CA LYS A 35 -10.19 3.18 -4.63
C LYS A 35 -9.65 4.04 -5.76
N VAL A 36 -8.34 4.32 -5.78
CA VAL A 36 -7.71 5.13 -6.84
C VAL A 36 -7.70 4.37 -8.16
N VAL A 37 -7.43 3.06 -8.16
CA VAL A 37 -7.55 2.23 -9.37
C VAL A 37 -8.97 2.25 -9.91
N LEU A 38 -9.98 2.09 -9.03
CA LEU A 38 -11.39 2.15 -9.41
C LEU A 38 -11.76 3.52 -10.00
N GLU A 39 -11.41 4.62 -9.33
CA GLU A 39 -11.62 5.98 -9.83
C GLU A 39 -10.98 6.19 -11.20
N LYS A 40 -9.72 5.79 -11.37
CA LYS A 40 -8.97 5.98 -12.61
C LYS A 40 -9.60 5.20 -13.78
N LEU A 41 -10.07 3.98 -13.52
CA LEU A 41 -10.78 3.17 -14.52
C LEU A 41 -12.10 3.83 -14.93
N ILE A 42 -12.93 4.27 -13.97
CA ILE A 42 -14.20 4.96 -14.27
C ILE A 42 -13.95 6.22 -15.09
N ARG A 43 -12.96 7.02 -14.71
CA ARG A 43 -12.66 8.31 -15.34
C ARG A 43 -12.04 8.18 -16.72
N THR A 44 -11.16 7.22 -16.92
CA THR A 44 -10.30 7.17 -18.12
C THR A 44 -10.76 6.11 -19.12
N VAL A 45 -11.54 5.11 -18.69
CA VAL A 45 -11.96 3.97 -19.52
C VAL A 45 -13.50 3.84 -19.55
N PRO A 46 -14.23 4.83 -20.09
CA PRO A 46 -15.70 4.81 -20.09
C PRO A 46 -16.29 3.62 -20.88
N ASP A 47 -15.57 3.13 -21.89
CA ASP A 47 -15.98 1.99 -22.74
C ASP A 47 -15.68 0.62 -22.10
N ILE A 48 -15.27 0.54 -20.83
CA ILE A 48 -15.05 -0.75 -20.15
C ILE A 48 -16.37 -1.55 -20.07
N GLY A 49 -16.28 -2.87 -20.27
CA GLY A 49 -17.47 -3.75 -20.28
C GLY A 49 -18.10 -3.86 -18.90
N GLY A 50 -17.29 -3.96 -17.85
CA GLY A 50 -17.76 -3.90 -16.47
C GLY A 50 -16.66 -4.09 -15.44
N ILE A 51 -16.88 -3.55 -14.25
CA ILE A 51 -15.98 -3.62 -13.10
C ILE A 51 -16.67 -4.43 -12.00
N HIS A 52 -16.20 -5.64 -11.78
CA HIS A 52 -16.69 -6.54 -10.74
C HIS A 52 -15.91 -6.31 -9.46
N LEU A 53 -16.58 -6.04 -8.36
CA LEU A 53 -15.97 -5.72 -7.07
C LEU A 53 -16.27 -6.81 -6.05
N LEU A 54 -15.26 -7.61 -5.69
CA LEU A 54 -15.39 -8.54 -4.57
C LEU A 54 -15.21 -7.78 -3.25
N ILE A 55 -16.29 -7.64 -2.49
CA ILE A 55 -16.33 -6.84 -1.27
C ILE A 55 -16.80 -7.72 -0.10
N ARG A 56 -15.95 -7.78 0.93
CA ARG A 56 -16.31 -8.40 2.21
C ARG A 56 -17.42 -7.60 2.90
N GLY A 57 -18.49 -8.25 3.31
CA GLY A 57 -19.48 -7.64 4.21
C GLY A 57 -18.87 -7.28 5.57
N ASN A 58 -19.51 -6.35 6.29
CA ASN A 58 -19.19 -6.05 7.68
C ASN A 58 -20.46 -5.99 8.54
N LYS A 59 -20.31 -5.73 9.85
CA LYS A 59 -21.44 -5.70 10.78
C LYS A 59 -22.50 -4.63 10.47
N ARG A 60 -22.10 -3.52 9.86
CA ARG A 60 -23.00 -2.40 9.49
C ARG A 60 -23.61 -2.60 8.11
N HIS A 61 -22.80 -3.05 7.17
CA HIS A 61 -23.16 -3.28 5.77
C HIS A 61 -22.79 -4.72 5.39
N PRO A 62 -23.66 -5.70 5.66
CA PRO A 62 -23.37 -7.11 5.40
C PRO A 62 -23.31 -7.42 3.90
N ALA A 63 -24.02 -6.66 3.06
CA ALA A 63 -24.01 -6.83 1.61
C ALA A 63 -22.97 -5.95 0.91
N ALA A 64 -22.35 -6.46 -0.15
CA ALA A 64 -21.32 -5.74 -0.92
C ALA A 64 -21.83 -4.44 -1.53
N ARG A 65 -23.02 -4.43 -2.15
CA ARG A 65 -23.58 -3.22 -2.80
C ARG A 65 -23.84 -2.12 -1.78
N GLU A 66 -24.41 -2.46 -0.63
CA GLU A 66 -24.63 -1.49 0.46
C GLU A 66 -23.31 -0.91 0.97
N ARG A 67 -22.32 -1.78 1.22
CA ARG A 67 -20.99 -1.35 1.67
C ARG A 67 -20.29 -0.49 0.62
N PHE A 68 -20.42 -0.84 -0.65
CA PHE A 68 -19.89 -0.08 -1.77
C PHE A 68 -20.44 1.35 -1.77
N LEU A 69 -21.77 1.51 -1.75
CA LEU A 69 -22.40 2.83 -1.77
C LEU A 69 -21.99 3.68 -0.55
N ASN A 70 -21.93 3.09 0.64
CA ASN A 70 -21.70 3.82 1.89
C ASN A 70 -20.22 4.07 2.24
N GLU A 71 -19.29 3.22 1.81
CA GLU A 71 -17.86 3.33 2.19
C GLU A 71 -16.90 3.56 1.01
N ILE A 72 -17.31 3.21 -0.22
CA ILE A 72 -16.46 3.31 -1.41
C ILE A 72 -16.93 4.47 -2.28
N ALA A 73 -18.12 4.38 -2.87
CA ALA A 73 -18.65 5.41 -3.77
C ALA A 73 -18.78 6.78 -3.07
N SER A 74 -19.11 6.80 -1.78
CA SER A 74 -19.17 8.01 -0.96
C SER A 74 -17.80 8.65 -0.64
N SER A 75 -16.68 7.98 -0.94
CA SER A 75 -15.34 8.49 -0.67
C SER A 75 -15.04 9.74 -1.48
N SER A 76 -14.23 10.64 -0.91
CA SER A 76 -13.81 11.89 -1.56
C SER A 76 -12.94 11.66 -2.80
N VAL A 77 -12.41 10.44 -3.00
CA VAL A 77 -11.66 10.07 -4.22
C VAL A 77 -12.49 10.32 -5.49
N PHE A 78 -13.81 10.14 -5.41
CA PHE A 78 -14.75 10.30 -6.52
C PHE A 78 -15.33 11.73 -6.61
N GLU A 79 -14.85 12.70 -5.82
CA GLU A 79 -15.35 14.09 -5.86
C GLU A 79 -15.19 14.73 -7.24
N ARG A 80 -14.06 14.48 -7.92
CA ARG A 80 -13.82 14.98 -9.27
C ARG A 80 -14.86 14.47 -10.25
N LEU A 81 -15.10 13.16 -10.27
CA LEU A 81 -16.11 12.54 -11.14
C LEU A 81 -17.51 13.10 -10.90
N ARG A 82 -17.91 13.28 -9.63
CA ARG A 82 -19.18 13.91 -9.28
C ARG A 82 -19.28 15.37 -9.70
N HIS A 83 -18.17 16.11 -9.64
CA HIS A 83 -18.14 17.51 -10.04
C HIS A 83 -18.17 17.69 -11.55
N ASP A 84 -17.45 16.83 -12.28
CA ASP A 84 -17.34 16.87 -13.73
C ASP A 84 -18.67 16.47 -14.39
N ASP A 85 -19.27 15.34 -13.99
CA ASP A 85 -20.61 14.91 -14.43
C ASP A 85 -21.21 13.87 -13.46
N ASN A 86 -22.07 14.32 -12.55
CA ASN A 86 -22.68 13.45 -11.55
C ASN A 86 -23.67 12.44 -12.16
N GLU A 87 -24.41 12.80 -13.21
CA GLU A 87 -25.40 11.91 -13.82
C GLU A 87 -24.69 10.76 -14.53
N ALA A 88 -23.68 11.07 -15.36
CA ALA A 88 -22.86 10.05 -16.00
C ALA A 88 -22.14 9.14 -15.00
N PHE A 89 -21.65 9.70 -13.88
CA PHE A 89 -21.02 8.93 -12.82
C PHE A 89 -22.01 7.93 -12.19
N GLU A 90 -23.20 8.36 -11.79
CA GLU A 90 -24.20 7.47 -11.20
C GLU A 90 -24.67 6.40 -12.20
N THR A 91 -24.91 6.77 -13.46
CA THR A 91 -25.22 5.80 -14.53
C THR A 91 -24.12 4.75 -14.67
N PHE A 92 -22.84 5.16 -14.64
CA PHE A 92 -21.72 4.22 -14.69
C PHE A 92 -21.74 3.26 -13.49
N LEU A 93 -21.99 3.75 -12.27
CA LEU A 93 -22.07 2.92 -11.07
C LEU A 93 -23.23 1.91 -11.11
N GLU A 94 -24.32 2.25 -11.78
CA GLU A 94 -25.47 1.37 -11.96
C GLU A 94 -25.22 0.32 -13.04
N GLU A 95 -24.73 0.72 -14.21
CA GLU A 95 -24.63 -0.15 -15.36
C GLU A 95 -23.35 -0.98 -15.41
N ARG A 96 -22.24 -0.46 -14.90
CA ARG A 96 -20.90 -1.03 -15.10
C ARG A 96 -20.24 -1.52 -13.82
N VAL A 97 -20.73 -1.16 -12.64
CA VAL A 97 -20.14 -1.62 -11.36
C VAL A 97 -20.97 -2.73 -10.74
N HIS A 98 -20.42 -3.95 -10.71
CA HIS A 98 -21.09 -5.15 -10.18
C HIS A 98 -20.49 -5.55 -8.83
N CYS A 99 -21.25 -5.40 -7.74
CA CYS A 99 -20.77 -5.71 -6.40
C CYS A 99 -21.04 -7.18 -6.03
N ILE A 100 -20.00 -7.91 -5.65
CA ILE A 100 -20.06 -9.33 -5.26
C ILE A 100 -19.75 -9.45 -3.76
N THR A 101 -20.73 -9.90 -2.98
CA THR A 101 -20.51 -10.20 -1.55
C THR A 101 -19.67 -11.48 -1.44
N GLY A 102 -18.45 -11.34 -0.91
CA GLY A 102 -17.53 -12.45 -0.69
C GLY A 102 -16.24 -12.01 0.01
N GLU A 103 -15.40 -12.98 0.36
CA GLU A 103 -14.16 -12.76 1.11
C GLU A 103 -13.02 -13.53 0.45
N VAL A 104 -11.94 -12.84 0.08
CA VAL A 104 -10.83 -13.43 -0.68
C VAL A 104 -10.19 -14.63 0.06
N THR A 105 -10.22 -14.60 1.39
CA THR A 105 -9.65 -15.67 2.22
C THR A 105 -10.53 -16.91 2.40
N GLU A 106 -11.80 -16.86 1.97
CA GLU A 106 -12.71 -18.00 2.03
C GLU A 106 -12.64 -18.80 0.74
N SER A 107 -12.82 -20.13 0.82
CA SER A 107 -12.80 -20.99 -0.37
C SER A 107 -13.75 -20.47 -1.44
N ARG A 108 -13.26 -20.32 -2.68
CA ARG A 108 -14.01 -19.75 -3.82
C ARG A 108 -14.62 -18.38 -3.51
N PHE A 109 -13.91 -17.58 -2.73
CA PHE A 109 -14.35 -16.28 -2.24
C PHE A 109 -15.61 -16.30 -1.35
N GLY A 110 -15.98 -17.47 -0.81
CA GLY A 110 -17.26 -17.68 -0.12
C GLY A 110 -18.46 -17.81 -1.06
N LEU A 111 -18.23 -18.00 -2.36
CA LEU A 111 -19.27 -18.23 -3.36
C LEU A 111 -19.58 -19.73 -3.49
N THR A 112 -20.79 -20.03 -3.99
CA THR A 112 -21.12 -21.39 -4.42
C THR A 112 -20.28 -21.77 -5.65
N PRO A 113 -20.00 -23.08 -5.87
CA PRO A 113 -19.28 -23.52 -7.07
C PRO A 113 -19.86 -23.01 -8.39
N GLU A 114 -21.19 -22.89 -8.49
CA GLU A 114 -21.89 -22.40 -9.69
C GLU A 114 -21.60 -20.92 -9.91
N ARG A 115 -21.70 -20.10 -8.85
CA ARG A 115 -21.43 -18.66 -8.91
C ARG A 115 -19.96 -18.38 -9.17
N PHE A 116 -19.06 -19.17 -8.60
CA PHE A 116 -17.62 -19.05 -8.85
C PHE A 116 -17.25 -19.37 -10.30
N ARG A 117 -17.83 -20.43 -10.88
CA ARG A 117 -17.66 -20.76 -12.31
C ARG A 117 -18.27 -19.69 -13.22
N ALA A 118 -19.46 -19.20 -12.89
CA ALA A 118 -20.09 -18.11 -13.64
C ALA A 118 -19.22 -16.84 -13.63
N LEU A 119 -18.65 -16.49 -12.47
CA LEU A 119 -17.74 -15.36 -12.34
C LEU A 119 -16.50 -15.54 -13.23
N ALA A 120 -15.86 -16.71 -13.21
CA ALA A 120 -14.70 -17.00 -14.05
C ALA A 120 -14.98 -16.82 -15.54
N GLY A 121 -16.17 -17.20 -16.01
CA GLY A 121 -16.60 -17.04 -17.40
C GLY A 121 -17.03 -15.62 -17.79
N GLN A 122 -17.20 -14.72 -16.83
CA GLN A 122 -17.65 -13.33 -17.07
C GLN A 122 -16.50 -12.31 -17.06
N VAL A 123 -15.33 -12.66 -16.52
CA VAL A 123 -14.23 -11.70 -16.29
C VAL A 123 -13.04 -12.04 -17.16
N ASP A 124 -12.49 -11.03 -17.83
CA ASP A 124 -11.28 -11.13 -18.66
C ASP A 124 -10.00 -10.98 -17.80
N ALA A 125 -10.10 -10.30 -16.66
CA ALA A 125 -8.96 -10.03 -15.82
C ALA A 125 -9.29 -9.95 -14.33
N PHE A 126 -8.27 -10.17 -13.50
CA PHE A 126 -8.32 -10.05 -12.05
C PHE A 126 -7.22 -9.08 -11.58
N ILE A 127 -7.59 -7.99 -10.92
CA ILE A 127 -6.68 -7.14 -10.13
C ILE A 127 -6.82 -7.47 -8.63
N ASN A 128 -5.82 -8.15 -8.07
CA ASN A 128 -5.78 -8.45 -6.65
C ASN A 128 -4.98 -7.38 -5.89
N SER A 129 -5.70 -6.41 -5.32
CA SER A 129 -5.13 -5.38 -4.44
C SER A 129 -5.45 -5.63 -2.96
N ALA A 130 -6.16 -6.71 -2.62
CA ALA A 130 -6.41 -7.08 -1.23
C ALA A 130 -5.10 -7.53 -0.56
N ALA A 131 -4.76 -6.86 0.54
CA ALA A 131 -3.67 -7.24 1.42
C ALA A 131 -3.93 -6.65 2.81
N SER A 132 -3.35 -7.27 3.84
CA SER A 132 -3.18 -6.59 5.11
C SER A 132 -1.82 -5.92 5.12
N VAL A 133 -1.79 -4.60 5.35
CA VAL A 133 -0.56 -3.80 5.43
C VAL A 133 -0.08 -3.58 6.88
N ASN A 134 -0.55 -4.40 7.80
CA ASN A 134 -0.19 -4.30 9.21
C ASN A 134 1.10 -5.08 9.52
N PHE A 135 2.20 -4.36 9.77
CA PHE A 135 3.51 -4.94 10.09
C PHE A 135 3.57 -5.77 11.40
N ARG A 136 2.55 -5.66 12.25
CA ARG A 136 2.40 -6.45 13.48
C ARG A 136 1.14 -7.31 13.44
N GLU A 137 0.74 -7.75 12.26
CA GLU A 137 -0.32 -8.74 12.13
C GLU A 137 0.15 -10.11 12.64
N GLU A 138 -0.78 -10.84 13.24
CA GLU A 138 -0.58 -12.23 13.63
C GLU A 138 -0.22 -13.07 12.41
N LEU A 139 0.77 -13.95 12.53
CA LEU A 139 1.30 -14.71 11.38
C LEU A 139 0.19 -15.49 10.63
N ASP A 140 -0.77 -16.05 11.34
CA ASP A 140 -1.88 -16.79 10.74
C ASP A 140 -2.78 -15.91 9.88
N LYS A 141 -3.10 -14.70 10.35
CA LYS A 141 -3.88 -13.72 9.58
C LYS A 141 -3.11 -13.24 8.36
N ALA A 142 -1.83 -12.90 8.54
CA ALA A 142 -0.95 -12.44 7.46
C ALA A 142 -0.79 -13.52 6.37
N LEU A 143 -0.53 -14.76 6.77
CA LEU A 143 -0.41 -15.90 5.85
C LEU A 143 -1.75 -16.16 5.11
N LYS A 144 -2.88 -16.09 5.81
CA LYS A 144 -4.21 -16.27 5.19
C LYS A 144 -4.51 -15.22 4.12
N ILE A 145 -4.27 -13.93 4.42
CA ILE A 145 -4.65 -12.82 3.53
C ILE A 145 -3.64 -12.51 2.42
N ASN A 146 -2.35 -12.78 2.63
CA ASN A 146 -1.30 -12.43 1.66
C ASN A 146 -0.79 -13.63 0.85
N THR A 147 -1.01 -14.86 1.33
CA THR A 147 -0.49 -16.08 0.69
C THR A 147 -1.62 -17.04 0.33
N LEU A 148 -2.31 -17.63 1.32
CA LEU A 148 -3.23 -18.75 1.09
C LEU A 148 -4.47 -18.35 0.29
N CYS A 149 -4.96 -17.12 0.44
CA CYS A 149 -6.10 -16.63 -0.35
C CYS A 149 -5.84 -16.65 -1.86
N LEU A 150 -4.57 -16.66 -2.28
CA LEU A 150 -4.18 -16.65 -3.68
C LEU A 150 -4.42 -17.99 -4.37
N GLU A 151 -4.62 -19.08 -3.61
CA GLU A 151 -5.14 -20.35 -4.14
C GLU A 151 -6.53 -20.16 -4.77
N ASN A 152 -7.38 -19.31 -4.18
CA ASN A 152 -8.69 -19.00 -4.78
C ASN A 152 -8.54 -18.17 -6.07
N VAL A 153 -7.54 -17.30 -6.15
CA VAL A 153 -7.23 -16.54 -7.37
C VAL A 153 -6.75 -17.49 -8.47
N ALA A 154 -5.83 -18.41 -8.12
CA ALA A 154 -5.36 -19.44 -9.02
C ALA A 154 -6.50 -20.35 -9.50
N ALA A 155 -7.36 -20.82 -8.59
CA ALA A 155 -8.51 -21.65 -8.95
C ALA A 155 -9.51 -20.93 -9.87
N LEU A 156 -9.70 -19.61 -9.73
CA LEU A 156 -10.51 -18.83 -10.67
C LEU A 156 -9.84 -18.78 -12.05
N ALA A 157 -8.53 -18.52 -12.08
CA ALA A 157 -7.75 -18.47 -13.30
C ALA A 157 -7.63 -19.84 -13.99
N GLU A 158 -7.71 -20.95 -13.25
CA GLU A 158 -7.76 -22.29 -13.80
C GLU A 158 -8.98 -22.50 -14.68
N LEU A 159 -10.14 -21.99 -14.23
CA LEU A 159 -11.42 -22.03 -14.94
C LEU A 159 -11.48 -21.11 -16.17
N ASN A 160 -10.65 -20.07 -16.22
CA ASN A 160 -10.50 -19.19 -17.37
C ASN A 160 -9.01 -18.98 -17.70
N SER A 161 -8.48 -19.83 -18.58
CA SER A 161 -7.06 -19.81 -18.97
C SER A 161 -6.62 -18.56 -19.71
N ALA A 162 -7.55 -17.77 -20.26
CA ALA A 162 -7.27 -16.50 -20.90
C ALA A 162 -7.22 -15.33 -19.89
N MET A 163 -7.63 -15.56 -18.63
CA MET A 163 -7.72 -14.50 -17.64
C MET A 163 -6.35 -13.88 -17.32
N ALA A 164 -6.25 -12.57 -17.43
CA ALA A 164 -5.07 -11.82 -17.01
C ALA A 164 -5.09 -11.62 -15.48
N VAL A 165 -4.07 -12.09 -14.76
CA VAL A 165 -3.98 -11.90 -13.30
C VAL A 165 -2.93 -10.83 -12.97
N ILE A 166 -3.37 -9.77 -12.29
CA ILE A 166 -2.53 -8.70 -11.76
C ILE A 166 -2.49 -8.81 -10.23
N GLN A 167 -1.34 -9.17 -9.67
CA GLN A 167 -1.11 -9.25 -8.24
C GLN A 167 -0.38 -7.99 -7.76
N VAL A 168 -1.01 -7.20 -6.90
CA VAL A 168 -0.30 -6.10 -6.21
C VAL A 168 0.52 -6.68 -5.07
N SER A 169 1.83 -6.50 -5.13
CA SER A 169 2.80 -6.90 -4.12
C SER A 169 3.50 -5.67 -3.50
N THR A 170 4.80 -5.73 -3.24
CA THR A 170 5.58 -4.59 -2.74
C THR A 170 7.05 -4.73 -3.10
N CYS A 171 7.77 -3.62 -3.32
CA CYS A 171 9.23 -3.64 -3.54
C CYS A 171 9.98 -4.31 -2.39
N TYR A 172 9.41 -4.24 -1.18
CA TYR A 172 10.03 -4.73 0.05
C TYR A 172 9.99 -6.25 0.23
N VAL A 173 9.43 -7.01 -0.72
CA VAL A 173 9.59 -8.48 -0.76
C VAL A 173 11.05 -8.90 -0.95
N ASN A 174 11.96 -7.95 -1.23
CA ASN A 174 13.39 -8.22 -1.24
C ASN A 174 14.00 -8.48 0.15
N GLY A 175 13.29 -8.20 1.24
CA GLY A 175 13.75 -8.48 2.60
C GLY A 175 15.07 -7.76 2.93
N LYS A 176 16.05 -8.53 3.41
CA LYS A 176 17.38 -8.05 3.82
C LYS A 176 18.42 -8.07 2.70
N ASN A 177 18.03 -8.37 1.45
CA ASN A 177 18.92 -8.24 0.30
C ASN A 177 19.39 -6.77 0.15
N SER A 178 20.56 -6.54 -0.45
CA SER A 178 21.17 -5.21 -0.60
C SER A 178 21.59 -4.94 -2.05
N GLY A 179 21.94 -3.70 -2.36
CA GLY A 179 22.39 -3.27 -3.69
C GLY A 179 21.24 -2.84 -4.62
N GLN A 180 21.41 -3.04 -5.93
CA GLN A 180 20.41 -2.71 -6.93
C GLN A 180 19.36 -3.81 -7.01
N ILE A 181 18.10 -3.48 -6.77
CA ILE A 181 16.99 -4.44 -6.73
C ILE A 181 16.14 -4.26 -7.98
N THR A 182 16.34 -5.14 -8.94
CA THR A 182 15.65 -5.15 -10.24
C THR A 182 14.36 -5.96 -10.21
N GLU A 183 13.55 -5.82 -11.25
CA GLU A 183 12.28 -6.53 -11.46
C GLU A 183 12.48 -8.02 -11.76
N SER A 184 12.95 -8.76 -10.75
CA SER A 184 13.25 -10.19 -10.84
C SER A 184 12.63 -10.97 -9.69
N VAL A 185 12.65 -12.30 -9.80
CA VAL A 185 12.28 -13.20 -8.70
C VAL A 185 13.35 -13.08 -7.61
N ILE A 186 12.95 -12.65 -6.42
CA ILE A 186 13.89 -12.37 -5.33
C ILE A 186 14.22 -13.65 -4.57
N LYS A 187 15.51 -13.89 -4.33
CA LYS A 187 15.99 -14.96 -3.47
C LYS A 187 15.82 -14.64 -1.98
N PRO A 188 15.57 -15.64 -1.13
CA PRO A 188 15.72 -15.49 0.32
C PRO A 188 17.13 -15.02 0.69
N ALA A 189 17.21 -14.11 1.68
CA ALA A 189 18.49 -13.63 2.20
C ALA A 189 18.98 -14.44 3.41
N GLY A 190 18.12 -15.30 3.98
CA GLY A 190 18.42 -16.17 5.12
C GLY A 190 18.47 -17.63 4.71
N GLU A 191 17.71 -18.48 5.40
CA GLU A 191 17.60 -19.91 5.09
C GLU A 191 17.25 -20.16 3.62
N SER A 192 17.87 -21.20 3.05
CA SER A 192 17.69 -21.57 1.66
C SER A 192 16.34 -22.24 1.44
N ILE A 193 15.67 -21.86 0.36
CA ILE A 193 14.46 -22.51 -0.13
C ILE A 193 14.79 -23.08 -1.52
N PRO A 194 14.40 -24.32 -1.85
CA PRO A 194 14.64 -24.90 -3.17
C PRO A 194 14.07 -24.03 -4.29
N ARG A 195 14.83 -23.87 -5.38
CA ARG A 195 14.40 -23.12 -6.55
C ARG A 195 13.98 -24.08 -7.66
N SER A 196 12.78 -23.87 -8.19
CA SER A 196 12.26 -24.61 -9.34
C SER A 196 13.02 -24.27 -10.63
N THR A 197 12.95 -25.18 -11.61
CA THR A 197 13.43 -24.93 -12.98
C THR A 197 12.71 -23.76 -13.64
N ASP A 198 11.45 -23.50 -13.27
CA ASP A 198 10.64 -22.38 -13.79
C ASP A 198 10.95 -21.04 -13.10
N GLY A 199 11.92 -21.04 -12.18
CA GLY A 199 12.54 -19.87 -11.59
C GLY A 199 11.90 -19.34 -10.30
N TYR A 200 10.74 -19.87 -9.89
CA TYR A 200 10.11 -19.60 -8.60
C TYR A 200 10.71 -20.48 -7.49
N TYR A 201 10.40 -20.18 -6.22
CA TYR A 201 10.84 -20.97 -5.07
C TYR A 201 9.74 -21.92 -4.58
N GLU A 202 10.08 -23.18 -4.30
CA GLU A 202 9.15 -24.21 -3.82
C GLU A 202 8.88 -23.99 -2.32
N ILE A 203 7.69 -23.48 -1.99
CA ILE A 203 7.36 -22.98 -0.64
C ILE A 203 6.38 -23.88 0.13
N GLU A 204 5.92 -24.99 -0.44
CA GLU A 204 4.86 -25.83 0.13
C GLU A 204 5.24 -26.37 1.50
N GLU A 205 6.44 -26.97 1.61
CA GLU A 205 6.95 -27.49 2.87
C GLU A 205 7.08 -26.39 3.93
N LEU A 206 7.50 -25.19 3.52
CA LEU A 206 7.59 -24.03 4.39
C LEU A 206 6.20 -23.57 4.86
N VAL A 207 5.22 -23.50 3.96
CA VAL A 207 3.85 -23.11 4.31
C VAL A 207 3.24 -24.11 5.30
N HIS A 208 3.42 -25.41 5.09
CA HIS A 208 2.98 -26.45 6.03
C HIS A 208 3.66 -26.30 7.39
N LEU A 209 4.99 -26.11 7.42
CA LEU A 209 5.74 -25.88 8.65
C LEU A 209 5.23 -24.65 9.42
N LEU A 210 4.92 -23.55 8.72
CA LEU A 210 4.36 -22.35 9.35
C LEU A 210 2.97 -22.63 9.94
N GLN A 211 2.12 -23.37 9.22
CA GLN A 211 0.79 -23.75 9.70
C GLN A 211 0.85 -24.66 10.94
N ASP A 212 1.79 -25.60 11.00
CA ASP A 212 2.03 -26.45 12.17
C ASP A 212 2.47 -25.61 13.38
N LYS A 213 3.46 -24.73 13.19
CA LYS A 213 3.92 -23.81 14.25
C LYS A 213 2.80 -22.89 14.74
N ILE A 214 1.93 -22.41 13.85
CA ILE A 214 0.74 -21.61 14.21
C ILE A 214 -0.21 -22.44 15.08
N SER A 215 -0.50 -23.67 14.67
CA SER A 215 -1.42 -24.58 15.35
C SER A 215 -0.94 -24.90 16.76
N ASP A 216 0.37 -25.18 16.91
CA ASP A 216 1.02 -25.36 18.20
C ASP A 216 0.88 -24.14 19.13
N VAL A 217 1.06 -22.93 18.59
CA VAL A 217 0.91 -21.70 19.36
C VAL A 217 -0.55 -21.50 19.78
N LYS A 218 -1.51 -21.78 18.90
CA LYS A 218 -2.95 -21.70 19.18
C LYS A 218 -3.41 -22.73 20.21
N ALA A 219 -2.79 -23.91 20.25
CA ALA A 219 -3.09 -24.92 21.26
C ALA A 219 -2.61 -24.54 22.67
N ARG A 220 -1.54 -23.74 22.77
CA ARG A 220 -0.89 -23.39 24.05
C ARG A 220 -1.34 -22.06 24.65
N TYR A 221 -1.86 -21.15 23.85
CA TYR A 221 -2.16 -19.78 24.28
C TYR A 221 -3.54 -19.32 23.80
N SER A 222 -4.17 -18.40 24.55
CA SER A 222 -5.45 -17.80 24.19
C SER A 222 -5.47 -16.28 24.46
N GLY A 223 -6.49 -15.59 23.94
CA GLY A 223 -6.69 -14.15 24.12
C GLY A 223 -5.50 -13.30 23.65
N LYS A 224 -5.23 -12.19 24.35
CA LYS A 224 -4.15 -11.25 23.99
C LYS A 224 -2.75 -11.87 23.99
N VAL A 225 -2.54 -12.92 24.79
CA VAL A 225 -1.24 -13.62 24.83
C VAL A 225 -1.03 -14.38 23.53
N LEU A 226 -2.08 -15.03 23.00
CA LEU A 226 -2.04 -15.69 21.70
C LEU A 226 -1.67 -14.71 20.58
N GLU A 227 -2.37 -13.57 20.50
CA GLU A 227 -2.10 -12.53 19.50
C GLU A 227 -0.62 -12.14 19.49
N LYS A 228 -0.07 -11.83 20.69
CA LYS A 228 1.34 -11.49 20.83
C LYS A 228 2.27 -12.63 20.40
N LYS A 229 1.97 -13.87 20.77
CA LYS A 229 2.81 -15.04 20.42
C LYS A 229 2.80 -15.32 18.92
N LEU A 230 1.69 -15.12 18.23
CA LEU A 230 1.59 -15.24 16.77
C LEU A 230 2.33 -14.12 16.05
N VAL A 231 2.29 -12.89 16.55
CA VAL A 231 3.11 -11.78 16.04
C VAL A 231 4.59 -12.08 16.24
N ASP A 232 5.00 -12.49 17.44
CA ASP A 232 6.39 -12.83 17.74
C ASP A 232 6.87 -14.02 16.89
N LEU A 233 5.99 -15.01 16.61
CA LEU A 233 6.29 -16.11 15.70
C LEU A 233 6.55 -15.62 14.28
N GLY A 234 5.65 -14.81 13.72
CA GLY A 234 5.82 -14.27 12.36
C GLY A 234 7.11 -13.48 12.19
N ILE A 235 7.46 -12.65 13.18
CA ILE A 235 8.72 -11.90 13.17
C ILE A 235 9.92 -12.85 13.20
N ARG A 236 9.91 -13.91 14.02
CA ARG A 236 11.01 -14.88 14.07
C ARG A 236 11.18 -15.61 12.74
N GLU A 237 10.10 -16.16 12.20
CA GLU A 237 10.13 -16.90 10.94
C GLU A 237 10.56 -16.01 9.77
N ALA A 238 10.01 -14.79 9.65
CA ALA A 238 10.45 -13.83 8.65
C ALA A 238 11.95 -13.55 8.76
N ASN A 239 12.48 -13.35 9.97
CA ASN A 239 13.90 -13.10 10.19
C ASN A 239 14.81 -14.26 9.79
N ASN A 240 14.39 -15.50 10.02
CA ASN A 240 15.13 -16.72 9.67
C ASN A 240 15.32 -16.84 8.16
N TYR A 241 14.28 -16.54 7.38
CA TYR A 241 14.33 -16.60 5.92
C TYR A 241 14.89 -15.32 5.26
N GLY A 242 15.19 -14.28 6.06
CA GLY A 242 15.86 -13.07 5.59
C GLY A 242 14.94 -11.88 5.29
N TRP A 243 13.73 -11.87 5.86
CA TRP A 243 12.82 -10.72 5.89
C TRP A 243 12.83 -10.02 7.24
N SER A 244 12.45 -8.76 7.25
CA SER A 244 12.49 -7.92 8.45
C SER A 244 11.18 -7.93 9.23
N ASP A 245 10.08 -8.24 8.55
CA ASP A 245 8.72 -8.21 9.07
C ASP A 245 7.86 -9.29 8.41
N THR A 246 6.78 -9.67 9.08
CA THR A 246 5.85 -10.71 8.64
C THR A 246 5.13 -10.35 7.34
N TYR A 247 4.87 -9.06 7.09
CA TYR A 247 4.12 -8.61 5.92
C TYR A 247 4.92 -8.85 4.64
N THR A 248 6.16 -8.36 4.58
CA THR A 248 7.02 -8.52 3.40
C THR A 248 7.32 -9.99 3.11
N PHE A 249 7.50 -10.80 4.16
CA PHE A 249 7.68 -12.25 4.05
C PHE A 249 6.45 -12.95 3.45
N THR A 250 5.26 -12.71 3.98
CA THR A 250 4.03 -13.36 3.49
C THR A 250 3.63 -12.88 2.09
N LYS A 251 3.93 -11.63 1.73
CA LYS A 251 3.79 -11.14 0.35
C LYS A 251 4.74 -11.88 -0.60
N TRP A 252 5.99 -12.09 -0.20
CA TRP A 252 6.95 -12.87 -0.99
C TRP A 252 6.46 -14.32 -1.19
N LEU A 253 5.97 -14.98 -0.13
CA LEU A 253 5.37 -16.33 -0.23
C LEU A 253 4.20 -16.33 -1.22
N GLY A 254 3.33 -15.32 -1.16
CA GLY A 254 2.20 -15.20 -2.09
C GLY A 254 2.62 -15.05 -3.55
N GLU A 255 3.72 -14.33 -3.82
CA GLU A 255 4.28 -14.28 -5.17
C GLU A 255 4.75 -15.67 -5.64
N GLN A 256 5.44 -16.44 -4.80
CA GLN A 256 5.91 -17.78 -5.17
C GLN A 256 4.74 -18.72 -5.48
N LEU A 257 3.70 -18.69 -4.64
CA LEU A 257 2.48 -19.48 -4.83
C LEU A 257 1.84 -19.20 -6.19
N LEU A 258 1.62 -17.92 -6.53
CA LEU A 258 1.02 -17.56 -7.82
C LEU A 258 1.92 -17.90 -9.00
N MET A 259 3.23 -17.69 -8.88
CA MET A 259 4.16 -18.03 -9.96
C MET A 259 4.15 -19.53 -10.29
N LYS A 260 3.98 -20.39 -9.28
CA LYS A 260 3.80 -21.82 -9.48
C LYS A 260 2.43 -22.15 -10.05
N ALA A 261 1.37 -21.68 -9.39
CA ALA A 261 -0.01 -22.05 -9.73
C ALA A 261 -0.46 -21.52 -11.11
N LEU A 262 0.14 -20.41 -11.56
CA LEU A 262 -0.13 -19.79 -12.86
C LEU A 262 1.03 -19.98 -13.85
N SER A 263 1.85 -21.02 -13.67
CA SER A 263 2.89 -21.37 -14.66
C SER A 263 2.25 -21.58 -16.04
N GLY A 264 2.80 -20.93 -17.06
CA GLY A 264 2.25 -20.92 -18.42
C GLY A 264 0.99 -20.05 -18.64
N ARG A 265 0.51 -19.33 -17.61
CA ARG A 265 -0.64 -18.41 -17.70
C ARG A 265 -0.21 -16.95 -17.53
N SER A 266 -1.11 -16.01 -17.82
CA SER A 266 -0.82 -14.57 -17.69
C SER A 266 -0.81 -14.14 -16.23
N LEU A 267 0.37 -13.79 -15.72
CA LEU A 267 0.56 -13.28 -14.35
C LEU A 267 1.46 -12.05 -14.40
N THR A 268 0.97 -10.93 -13.88
CA THR A 268 1.78 -9.73 -13.67
C THR A 268 1.81 -9.39 -12.19
N ILE A 269 3.00 -9.26 -11.62
CA ILE A 269 3.22 -8.83 -10.25
C ILE A 269 3.65 -7.37 -10.27
N VAL A 270 2.85 -6.48 -9.67
CA VAL A 270 3.17 -5.05 -9.53
C VAL A 270 3.63 -4.78 -8.10
N ARG A 271 4.86 -4.32 -7.94
CA ARG A 271 5.53 -4.06 -6.65
C ARG A 271 5.68 -2.54 -6.44
N PRO A 272 4.75 -1.87 -5.78
CA PRO A 272 4.95 -0.50 -5.34
C PRO A 272 5.92 -0.40 -4.16
N SER A 273 6.63 0.73 -4.05
CA SER A 273 7.32 1.14 -2.81
C SER A 273 6.33 1.78 -1.82
N ILE A 274 6.76 2.70 -0.95
CA ILE A 274 5.88 3.31 0.06
C ILE A 274 4.87 4.22 -0.65
N ILE A 275 3.62 3.77 -0.73
CA ILE A 275 2.56 4.52 -1.38
C ILE A 275 2.10 5.68 -0.49
N GLU A 276 2.22 6.90 -1.01
CA GLU A 276 1.77 8.13 -0.37
C GLU A 276 0.69 8.84 -1.19
N SER A 277 0.31 10.06 -0.79
CA SER A 277 -0.76 10.84 -1.43
C SER A 277 -0.61 10.95 -2.95
N ALA A 278 -1.73 11.17 -3.63
CA ALA A 278 -1.72 11.47 -5.07
C ALA A 278 -0.81 12.66 -5.39
N LEU A 279 -0.05 12.55 -6.48
CA LEU A 279 0.73 13.66 -7.01
C LEU A 279 -0.20 14.65 -7.71
N GLU A 280 -1.05 14.13 -8.60
CA GLU A 280 -1.94 14.90 -9.46
C GLU A 280 -3.37 14.37 -9.43
N GLU A 281 -3.58 13.05 -9.54
CA GLU A 281 -4.91 12.47 -9.77
C GLU A 281 -5.38 11.54 -8.63
N PRO A 282 -6.68 11.46 -8.32
CA PRO A 282 -7.79 12.27 -8.85
C PRO A 282 -7.77 13.73 -8.39
N SER A 283 -7.08 14.01 -7.29
CA SER A 283 -6.81 15.36 -6.79
C SER A 283 -5.43 15.37 -6.14
N PRO A 284 -4.62 16.43 -6.34
CA PRO A 284 -3.32 16.54 -5.68
C PRO A 284 -3.45 16.41 -4.17
N GLY A 285 -2.62 15.57 -3.56
CA GLY A 285 -2.58 15.37 -2.12
C GLY A 285 -3.68 14.44 -1.59
N TRP A 286 -4.56 13.89 -2.45
CA TRP A 286 -5.58 12.95 -1.98
C TRP A 286 -4.93 11.74 -1.30
N ILE A 287 -5.35 11.45 -0.08
CA ILE A 287 -4.80 10.37 0.73
C ILE A 287 -5.88 9.83 1.68
N GLU A 288 -5.93 8.52 1.85
CA GLU A 288 -6.87 7.90 2.80
C GLU A 288 -6.14 7.39 4.05
N GLY A 289 -6.33 8.10 5.16
CA GLY A 289 -5.68 7.76 6.42
C GLY A 289 -4.16 7.98 6.41
N VAL A 290 -3.52 7.59 7.51
CA VAL A 290 -2.08 7.80 7.74
C VAL A 290 -1.28 6.62 7.18
N LYS A 291 -0.26 6.93 6.38
CA LYS A 291 0.65 5.98 5.73
C LYS A 291 1.97 5.85 6.48
N VAL A 292 2.91 5.14 5.87
CA VAL A 292 4.17 4.74 6.50
C VAL A 292 5.10 5.95 6.64
N ALA A 293 5.27 6.78 5.61
CA ALA A 293 6.13 7.96 5.71
C ALA A 293 5.50 9.04 6.60
N ASP A 294 4.18 9.13 6.64
CA ASP A 294 3.44 10.05 7.53
C ASP A 294 3.78 9.87 9.01
N ALA A 295 4.22 8.68 9.43
CA ALA A 295 4.64 8.45 10.80
C ALA A 295 5.83 9.33 11.19
N ILE A 296 6.74 9.62 10.25
CA ILE A 296 7.86 10.55 10.42
C ILE A 296 7.33 11.97 10.59
N ILE A 297 6.38 12.36 9.73
CA ILE A 297 5.75 13.69 9.75
C ILE A 297 5.02 13.91 11.09
N LEU A 298 4.21 12.95 11.52
CA LEU A 298 3.47 13.00 12.78
C LEU A 298 4.40 12.93 14.00
N ALA A 299 5.49 12.17 13.92
CA ALA A 299 6.50 12.13 14.99
C ALA A 299 7.10 13.52 15.22
N TYR A 300 7.46 14.21 14.13
CA TYR A 300 7.96 15.57 14.17
C TYR A 300 6.90 16.57 14.65
N ALA A 301 5.73 16.60 14.01
CA ALA A 301 4.66 17.55 14.28
C ALA A 301 4.17 17.52 15.75
N ARG A 302 4.25 16.35 16.39
CA ARG A 302 3.85 16.18 17.80
C ARG A 302 4.92 16.56 18.81
N GLU A 303 6.17 16.79 18.40
CA GLU A 303 7.33 17.13 19.25
C GLU A 303 7.54 16.20 20.47
N LYS A 304 7.04 14.96 20.38
CA LYS A 304 7.19 13.94 21.42
C LYS A 304 8.54 13.23 21.35
N VAL A 305 9.17 13.28 20.19
CA VAL A 305 10.44 12.63 19.88
C VAL A 305 11.33 13.61 19.11
N SER A 306 12.60 13.69 19.48
CA SER A 306 13.61 14.53 18.81
C SER A 306 14.60 13.71 17.98
N LEU A 307 14.64 12.39 18.20
CA LEU A 307 15.51 11.45 17.50
C LEU A 307 14.65 10.46 16.74
N PHE A 308 14.99 10.27 15.47
CA PHE A 308 14.38 9.26 14.61
C PHE A 308 15.47 8.27 14.18
N PRO A 309 15.26 6.95 14.27
CA PRO A 309 16.23 5.99 13.80
C PRO A 309 16.20 5.92 12.27
N GLY A 310 17.32 6.21 11.64
CA GLY A 310 17.48 6.10 10.19
C GLY A 310 18.81 6.68 9.72
N LYS A 311 19.31 6.21 8.58
CA LYS A 311 20.51 6.77 7.95
C LYS A 311 20.08 8.02 7.18
N ARG A 312 20.62 9.21 7.50
CA ARG A 312 20.29 10.44 6.75
C ARG A 312 20.56 10.34 5.25
N SER A 313 21.59 9.58 4.86
CA SER A 313 21.92 9.29 3.46
C SER A 313 21.08 8.18 2.85
N GLY A 314 20.33 7.42 3.64
CA GLY A 314 19.48 6.32 3.17
C GLY A 314 18.32 6.87 2.35
N ILE A 315 17.98 6.18 1.26
CA ILE A 315 16.83 6.51 0.42
C ILE A 315 15.56 6.08 1.15
N ILE A 316 14.58 6.97 1.21
CA ILE A 316 13.22 6.63 1.63
C ILE A 316 12.36 6.55 0.36
N ASP A 317 12.12 5.33 -0.12
CA ASP A 317 11.46 5.13 -1.41
C ASP A 317 9.95 5.33 -1.29
N VAL A 318 9.52 6.55 -1.59
CA VAL A 318 8.13 6.99 -1.62
C VAL A 318 7.66 7.05 -3.07
N ILE A 319 6.40 6.65 -3.30
CA ILE A 319 5.75 6.74 -4.61
C ILE A 319 4.30 7.25 -4.45
N PRO A 320 3.87 8.26 -5.24
CA PRO A 320 2.47 8.70 -5.27
C PRO A 320 1.49 7.61 -5.73
N VAL A 321 0.30 7.54 -5.12
CA VAL A 321 -0.70 6.48 -5.40
C VAL A 321 -1.24 6.46 -6.83
N ASP A 322 -1.30 7.61 -7.49
CA ASP A 322 -1.71 7.73 -8.89
C ASP A 322 -0.73 7.09 -9.85
N LEU A 323 0.59 7.25 -9.62
CA LEU A 323 1.59 6.54 -10.41
C LEU A 323 1.48 5.02 -10.24
N VAL A 324 1.12 4.56 -9.04
CA VAL A 324 0.88 3.13 -8.77
C VAL A 324 -0.39 2.64 -9.46
N ALA A 325 -1.48 3.39 -9.38
CA ALA A 325 -2.74 3.05 -10.05
C ALA A 325 -2.55 2.97 -11.58
N ASN A 326 -1.84 3.93 -12.16
CA ASN A 326 -1.46 3.92 -13.57
C ASN A 326 -0.62 2.69 -13.90
N SER A 327 0.40 2.37 -13.10
CA SER A 327 1.24 1.18 -13.30
C SER A 327 0.43 -0.11 -13.34
N ILE A 328 -0.58 -0.25 -12.49
CA ILE A 328 -1.52 -1.38 -12.50
C ILE A 328 -2.34 -1.42 -13.79
N ILE A 329 -2.85 -0.27 -14.26
CA ILE A 329 -3.69 -0.19 -15.46
C ILE A 329 -2.88 -0.46 -16.74
N LEU A 330 -1.66 0.08 -16.87
CA LEU A 330 -0.76 -0.28 -17.98
C LEU A 330 -0.44 -1.77 -17.97
N SER A 331 -0.14 -2.32 -16.80
CA SER A 331 0.17 -3.74 -16.62
C SER A 331 -1.01 -4.62 -17.02
N LEU A 332 -2.23 -4.18 -16.70
CA LEU A 332 -3.47 -4.85 -17.08
C LEU A 332 -3.65 -4.87 -18.60
N ALA A 333 -3.50 -3.72 -19.27
CA ALA A 333 -3.60 -3.65 -20.72
C ALA A 333 -2.56 -4.53 -21.42
N GLU A 334 -1.31 -4.54 -20.94
CA GLU A 334 -0.28 -5.44 -21.49
C GLU A 334 -0.65 -6.91 -21.27
N ALA A 335 -1.11 -7.27 -20.08
CA ALA A 335 -1.45 -8.65 -19.74
C ALA A 335 -2.66 -9.19 -20.52
N LEU A 336 -3.60 -8.32 -20.91
CA LEU A 336 -4.72 -8.64 -21.80
C LEU A 336 -4.29 -8.78 -23.26
N SER A 337 -3.26 -8.04 -23.69
CA SER A 337 -2.73 -8.11 -25.05
C SER A 337 -1.79 -9.30 -25.31
N GLY A 338 -1.09 -9.78 -24.26
CA GLY A 338 -0.10 -10.85 -24.36
C GLY A 338 -0.37 -11.97 -23.37
N SER A 339 -0.80 -13.13 -23.88
CA SER A 339 -1.11 -14.32 -23.09
C SER A 339 0.14 -15.08 -22.62
N GLY A 340 -0.01 -15.83 -21.53
CA GLY A 340 0.97 -16.84 -21.08
C GLY A 340 2.31 -16.31 -20.56
N GLN A 341 2.46 -15.01 -20.33
CA GLN A 341 3.71 -14.44 -19.82
C GLN A 341 3.62 -14.07 -18.35
N ARG A 342 4.72 -14.35 -17.64
CA ARG A 342 4.98 -13.83 -16.30
C ARG A 342 5.73 -12.51 -16.38
N ARG A 343 5.22 -11.47 -15.73
CA ARG A 343 5.80 -10.12 -15.68
C ARG A 343 5.96 -9.66 -14.24
N ILE A 344 7.01 -8.89 -13.97
CA ILE A 344 7.22 -8.24 -12.68
C ILE A 344 7.52 -6.77 -12.97
N TYR A 345 6.78 -5.88 -12.35
CA TYR A 345 6.97 -4.44 -12.46
C TYR A 345 7.17 -3.81 -11.10
N GLN A 346 8.11 -2.88 -10.99
CA GLN A 346 8.34 -2.10 -9.77
C GLN A 346 7.89 -0.66 -9.98
N CYS A 347 7.05 -0.14 -9.09
CA CYS A 347 6.63 1.25 -9.08
C CYS A 347 7.32 1.95 -7.90
N CYS A 348 8.46 2.57 -8.17
CA CYS A 348 9.35 3.13 -7.16
C CYS A 348 10.04 4.40 -7.68
N SER A 349 10.63 5.17 -6.76
CA SER A 349 11.35 6.40 -7.09
C SER A 349 12.87 6.30 -6.90
N GLY A 350 13.37 5.36 -6.09
CA GLY A 350 14.76 5.34 -5.65
C GLY A 350 15.80 5.24 -6.76
N GLY A 351 15.50 4.51 -7.84
CA GLY A 351 16.43 4.34 -8.97
C GLY A 351 16.46 5.51 -9.96
N SER A 352 15.40 6.31 -10.03
CA SER A 352 15.19 7.32 -11.08
C SER A 352 15.11 8.75 -10.54
N ASN A 353 14.54 8.94 -9.35
CA ASN A 353 14.39 10.24 -8.68
C ASN A 353 14.49 10.08 -7.14
N PRO A 354 15.68 9.76 -6.60
CA PRO A 354 15.83 9.41 -5.19
C PRO A 354 15.64 10.60 -4.25
N ILE A 355 14.96 10.36 -3.13
CA ILE A 355 14.95 11.23 -1.95
C ILE A 355 15.61 10.57 -0.75
N SER A 356 16.56 11.26 -0.12
CA SER A 356 17.18 10.78 1.12
C SER A 356 16.32 11.15 2.33
N LEU A 357 16.39 10.32 3.38
CA LEU A 357 15.72 10.58 4.65
C LEU A 357 16.10 11.95 5.24
N GLY A 358 17.37 12.35 5.09
CA GLY A 358 17.86 13.66 5.51
C GLY A 358 17.12 14.79 4.79
N LYS A 359 17.07 14.75 3.45
CA LYS A 359 16.36 15.77 2.65
C LYS A 359 14.86 15.80 2.96
N PHE A 360 14.23 14.62 3.10
CA PHE A 360 12.82 14.51 3.49
C PHE A 360 12.54 15.26 4.80
N ILE A 361 13.35 15.01 5.83
CA ILE A 361 13.22 15.68 7.14
C ILE A 361 13.50 17.19 7.02
N ASP A 362 14.53 17.58 6.27
CA ASP A 362 14.91 18.99 6.14
C ASP A 362 13.82 19.80 5.45
N TYR A 363 13.21 19.30 4.36
CA TYR A 363 12.07 19.93 3.69
C TYR A 363 10.86 20.07 4.62
N LEU A 364 10.50 18.99 5.32
CA LEU A 364 9.43 19.00 6.30
C LEU A 364 9.67 20.06 7.39
N MET A 365 10.88 20.10 7.96
CA MET A 365 11.22 21.04 9.02
C MET A 365 11.21 22.49 8.54
N ALA A 366 11.69 22.76 7.32
CA ALA A 366 11.68 24.09 6.73
C ALA A 366 10.26 24.59 6.49
N GLU A 367 9.39 23.76 5.91
CA GLU A 367 7.99 24.09 5.65
C GLU A 367 7.23 24.32 6.96
N ALA A 368 7.37 23.42 7.93
CA ALA A 368 6.70 23.54 9.22
C ALA A 368 7.15 24.79 9.99
N LYS A 369 8.44 25.15 9.98
CA LYS A 369 8.93 26.34 10.70
C LYS A 369 8.36 27.64 10.16
N THR A 370 8.00 27.67 8.87
CA THR A 370 7.58 28.88 8.17
C THR A 370 6.06 28.94 8.03
N ASN A 371 5.43 27.82 7.69
CA ASN A 371 4.04 27.76 7.22
C ASN A 371 3.16 26.83 8.08
N TYR A 372 3.56 26.44 9.30
CA TYR A 372 2.76 25.53 10.13
C TYR A 372 1.28 25.93 10.28
N ALA A 373 0.99 27.24 10.27
CA ALA A 373 -0.36 27.77 10.42
C ALA A 373 -1.30 27.38 9.26
N ALA A 374 -0.76 27.01 8.09
CA ALA A 374 -1.54 26.51 6.97
C ALA A 374 -2.00 25.05 7.16
N TYR A 375 -1.48 24.34 8.17
CA TYR A 375 -1.78 22.93 8.45
C TYR A 375 -2.25 22.76 9.90
N ASP A 376 -3.38 23.37 10.22
CA ASP A 376 -3.97 23.47 11.57
C ASP A 376 -4.33 22.12 12.23
N GLN A 377 -4.65 21.10 11.44
CA GLN A 377 -4.91 19.73 11.94
C GLN A 377 -3.61 18.99 12.26
N LEU A 378 -2.53 19.32 11.53
CA LEU A 378 -1.22 18.69 11.69
C LEU A 378 -0.36 19.37 12.76
N PHE A 379 -0.22 20.70 12.70
CA PHE A 379 0.60 21.49 13.61
C PHE A 379 -0.25 22.40 14.49
N TYR A 380 -0.22 22.16 15.80
CA TYR A 380 -0.97 22.99 16.76
C TYR A 380 -0.24 24.28 17.18
N ARG A 381 1.07 24.31 16.94
CA ARG A 381 1.96 25.41 17.25
C ARG A 381 3.18 25.29 16.36
N ARG A 382 3.93 26.38 16.24
CA ARG A 382 5.23 26.36 15.59
C ARG A 382 6.14 25.31 16.26
N PRO A 383 6.65 24.31 15.52
CA PRO A 383 7.62 23.38 16.08
C PRO A 383 8.91 24.11 16.46
N THR A 384 9.43 23.84 17.66
CA THR A 384 10.66 24.46 18.18
C THR A 384 11.76 23.43 18.46
N LYS A 385 11.41 22.16 18.62
CA LYS A 385 12.38 21.10 18.89
C LYS A 385 13.12 20.65 17.63
N PRO A 386 14.42 20.30 17.74
CA PRO A 386 15.14 19.64 16.66
C PRO A 386 14.59 18.22 16.45
N PHE A 387 14.62 17.77 15.20
CA PHE A 387 14.26 16.41 14.81
C PHE A 387 15.33 15.84 13.90
N VAL A 388 16.09 14.89 14.43
CA VAL A 388 17.32 14.42 13.79
C VAL A 388 17.23 12.91 13.56
N ALA A 389 17.44 12.50 12.31
CA ALA A 389 17.66 11.11 11.98
C ALA A 389 19.08 10.67 12.41
N VAL A 390 19.16 9.61 13.20
CA VAL A 390 20.40 9.02 13.71
C VAL A 390 20.46 7.54 13.40
N ASN A 391 21.67 7.00 13.21
CA ASN A 391 21.82 5.57 12.91
C ASN A 391 21.23 4.69 14.03
N ARG A 392 20.86 3.45 13.68
CA ARG A 392 20.13 2.57 14.60
C ARG A 392 20.91 2.26 15.89
N LYS A 393 22.22 2.02 15.80
CA LYS A 393 23.07 1.71 16.96
C LYS A 393 23.09 2.88 17.95
N LEU A 394 23.32 4.10 17.46
CA LEU A 394 23.32 5.31 18.27
C LEU A 394 21.94 5.58 18.88
N PHE A 395 20.88 5.38 18.10
CA PHE A 395 19.51 5.47 18.61
C PHE A 395 19.26 4.51 19.78
N ASP A 396 19.60 3.23 19.62
CA ASP A 396 19.38 2.20 20.63
C ASP A 396 20.21 2.45 21.89
N VAL A 397 21.45 2.95 21.75
CA VAL A 397 22.32 3.36 22.88
C VAL A 397 21.72 4.54 23.64
N VAL A 398 21.32 5.62 22.95
CA VAL A 398 20.78 6.83 23.58
C VAL A 398 19.44 6.54 24.25
N VAL A 399 18.52 5.88 23.56
CA VAL A 399 17.19 5.56 24.11
C VAL A 399 17.28 4.52 25.23
N GLY A 400 18.14 3.51 25.08
CA GLY A 400 18.41 2.51 26.12
C GLY A 400 19.00 3.14 27.38
N GLY A 401 20.01 4.00 27.22
CA GLY A 401 20.68 4.71 28.30
C GLY A 401 19.75 5.66 29.07
N MET A 402 18.81 6.31 28.41
CA MET A 402 17.80 7.17 29.07
C MET A 402 16.75 6.37 29.84
N ARG A 403 16.39 5.17 29.37
CA ARG A 403 15.32 4.36 29.97
C ARG A 403 15.70 3.83 31.35
N VAL A 404 16.93 3.38 31.54
CA VAL A 404 17.42 2.78 32.79
C VAL A 404 17.20 3.70 34.00
N PRO A 405 17.74 4.93 34.05
CA PRO A 405 17.54 5.84 35.17
C PRO A 405 16.07 6.25 35.34
N LEU A 406 15.33 6.45 34.25
CA LEU A 406 13.90 6.81 34.31
C LEU A 406 13.02 5.68 34.87
N SER A 407 13.38 4.43 34.59
CA SER A 407 12.63 3.26 35.08
C SER A 407 12.89 3.05 36.57
N ILE A 408 14.12 3.32 37.03
CA ILE A 408 14.49 3.33 38.45
C ILE A 408 13.74 4.44 39.17
N ALA A 409 13.75 5.67 38.64
CA ALA A 409 13.01 6.81 39.19
C ALA A 409 11.49 6.55 39.23
N GLY A 410 10.94 5.94 38.18
CA GLY A 410 9.52 5.56 38.14
C GLY A 410 9.14 4.51 39.19
N LYS A 411 10.00 3.51 39.43
CA LYS A 411 9.81 2.52 40.51
C LYS A 411 9.91 3.17 41.89
N ALA A 412 10.88 4.06 42.10
CA ALA A 412 11.06 4.80 43.35
C ALA A 412 9.85 5.70 43.66
N MET A 413 9.31 6.40 42.65
CA MET A 413 8.08 7.21 42.83
C MET A 413 6.85 6.36 43.14
N ARG A 414 6.72 5.17 42.55
CA ARG A 414 5.64 4.22 42.91
C ARG A 414 5.76 3.73 44.36
N LEU A 415 6.99 3.44 44.81
CA LEU A 415 7.26 3.10 46.21
C LEU A 415 6.96 4.27 47.16
N ALA A 416 7.15 5.51 46.71
CA ALA A 416 6.76 6.73 47.42
C ALA A 416 5.26 7.09 47.29
N GLY A 417 4.41 6.17 46.81
CA GLY A 417 2.95 6.35 46.73
C GLY A 417 2.45 7.20 45.55
N GLN A 418 3.34 7.67 44.66
CA GLN A 418 2.96 8.42 43.47
C GLN A 418 2.75 7.47 42.28
N ASN A 419 1.49 7.09 42.05
CA ASN A 419 1.12 6.16 40.98
C ASN A 419 0.95 6.84 39.60
N ARG A 420 1.88 7.74 39.24
CA ARG A 420 1.84 8.48 37.98
C ARG A 420 2.94 7.98 37.05
N GLU A 421 2.54 7.38 35.94
CA GLU A 421 3.49 6.96 34.90
C GLU A 421 4.18 8.19 34.29
N LEU A 422 5.51 8.23 34.29
CA LEU A 422 6.29 9.34 33.75
C LEU A 422 5.96 9.52 32.26
N LYS A 423 5.44 10.71 31.91
CA LYS A 423 5.17 11.11 30.52
C LYS A 423 6.39 10.91 29.61
N VAL A 424 7.60 11.06 30.16
CA VAL A 424 8.87 10.83 29.46
C VAL A 424 9.11 9.35 29.13
N LEU A 425 8.80 8.41 30.06
CA LEU A 425 8.88 6.98 29.79
C LEU A 425 7.92 6.57 28.67
N LYS A 426 6.68 7.07 28.72
CA LYS A 426 5.67 6.83 27.68
C LYS A 426 6.10 7.37 26.31
N ASN A 427 6.75 8.53 26.28
CA ASN A 427 7.32 9.08 25.05
C ASN A 427 8.46 8.19 24.53
N LEU A 428 9.37 7.71 25.39
CA LEU A 428 10.46 6.79 24.99
C LEU A 428 9.93 5.45 24.45
N ASP A 429 8.88 4.89 25.06
CA ASP A 429 8.21 3.68 24.56
C ASP A 429 7.56 3.92 23.18
N THR A 430 6.99 5.11 22.98
CA THR A 430 6.47 5.53 21.66
C THR A 430 7.61 5.65 20.65
N THR A 431 8.73 6.29 21.00
CA THR A 431 9.92 6.41 20.13
C THR A 431 10.44 5.03 19.73
N ARG A 432 10.53 4.09 20.67
CA ARG A 432 10.99 2.71 20.40
C ARG A 432 10.01 1.94 19.53
N SER A 433 8.71 2.13 19.74
CA SER A 433 7.69 1.50 18.88
C SER A 433 7.80 2.01 17.43
N LEU A 434 7.86 3.33 17.24
CA LEU A 434 8.10 3.94 15.93
C LEU A 434 9.43 3.45 15.33
N ALA A 435 10.49 3.37 16.13
CA ALA A 435 11.77 2.83 15.71
C ALA A 435 11.69 1.40 15.19
N THR A 436 11.01 0.52 15.93
CA THR A 436 10.87 -0.89 15.56
C THR A 436 9.96 -1.06 14.34
N ILE A 437 8.93 -0.23 14.18
CA ILE A 437 8.00 -0.32 13.05
C ILE A 437 8.64 0.24 11.77
N PHE A 438 9.36 1.36 11.86
CA PHE A 438 9.83 2.12 10.69
C PHE A 438 11.32 1.99 10.39
N GLY A 439 12.09 1.31 11.27
CA GLY A 439 13.54 1.20 11.14
C GLY A 439 14.04 0.48 9.88
N PHE A 440 13.21 -0.38 9.28
CA PHE A 440 13.57 -1.12 8.06
C PHE A 440 13.41 -0.28 6.79
N TYR A 441 12.45 0.64 6.77
CA TYR A 441 12.17 1.55 5.65
C TYR A 441 13.13 2.74 5.57
N THR A 442 13.87 3.02 6.65
CA THR A 442 14.66 4.24 6.83
C THR A 442 16.16 3.98 6.97
N ALA A 443 16.56 2.72 6.78
CA ALA A 443 17.96 2.29 6.69
C ALA A 443 18.23 1.27 5.57
N PRO A 444 17.51 1.28 4.42
CA PRO A 444 17.78 0.29 3.38
C PRO A 444 19.18 0.48 2.81
N ASP A 445 19.87 -0.64 2.61
CA ASP A 445 21.14 -0.72 1.89
C ASP A 445 20.90 -1.13 0.42
N TYR A 446 19.76 -0.69 -0.14
CA TYR A 446 19.33 -1.02 -1.49
C TYR A 446 18.65 0.15 -2.22
N ILE A 447 18.66 0.07 -3.55
CA ILE A 447 18.02 1.00 -4.48
C ILE A 447 17.11 0.19 -5.41
N PHE A 448 15.81 0.49 -5.43
CA PHE A 448 14.87 -0.18 -6.33
C PHE A 448 14.99 0.37 -7.75
N ARG A 449 14.91 -0.52 -8.73
CA ARG A 449 14.96 -0.22 -10.16
C ARG A 449 13.63 -0.58 -10.84
N ASN A 450 13.13 0.29 -11.71
CA ASN A 450 11.87 0.14 -12.43
C ASN A 450 12.04 0.14 -13.95
N ASP A 451 13.18 -0.37 -14.44
CA ASP A 451 13.56 -0.33 -15.85
C ASP A 451 12.51 -1.00 -16.77
N SER A 452 11.90 -2.10 -16.33
CA SER A 452 10.88 -2.85 -17.09
C SER A 452 9.55 -2.10 -17.12
N LEU A 453 9.14 -1.46 -16.01
CA LEU A 453 7.96 -0.58 -16.00
C LEU A 453 8.14 0.64 -16.93
N MET A 454 9.34 1.24 -16.94
CA MET A 454 9.65 2.33 -17.87
C MET A 454 9.64 1.86 -19.32
N ALA A 455 10.16 0.66 -19.58
CA ALA A 455 10.11 0.05 -20.90
C ALA A 455 8.66 -0.25 -21.33
N LEU A 456 7.80 -0.72 -20.43
CA LEU A 456 6.36 -0.90 -20.68
C LEU A 456 5.70 0.43 -21.07
N ALA A 457 5.87 1.47 -20.26
CA ALA A 457 5.31 2.79 -20.55
C ALA A 457 5.79 3.33 -21.91
N SER A 458 7.05 3.09 -22.28
CA SER A 458 7.58 3.48 -23.58
C SER A 458 6.94 2.72 -24.74
N ARG A 459 6.61 1.44 -24.57
CA ARG A 459 6.04 0.60 -25.65
C ARG A 459 4.54 0.86 -25.89
N MET A 460 3.81 1.34 -24.90
CA MET A 460 2.37 1.66 -25.04
C MET A 460 2.10 2.92 -25.88
N GLY A 461 3.09 3.79 -26.06
CA GLY A 461 3.01 4.97 -26.93
C GLY A 461 2.83 6.28 -26.18
N GLU A 462 2.92 7.41 -26.91
CA GLU A 462 2.98 8.74 -26.30
C GLU A 462 1.68 9.15 -25.61
N LEU A 463 0.52 8.88 -26.22
CA LEU A 463 -0.78 9.19 -25.61
C LEU A 463 -0.96 8.44 -24.29
N ASP A 464 -0.59 7.16 -24.23
CA ASP A 464 -0.71 6.36 -23.01
C ASP A 464 0.23 6.83 -21.89
N ARG A 465 1.41 7.37 -22.24
CA ARG A 465 2.30 7.99 -21.24
C ARG A 465 1.73 9.28 -20.65
N VAL A 466 0.87 9.99 -21.39
CA VAL A 466 0.15 11.17 -20.90
C VAL A 466 -1.07 10.77 -20.08
N LEU A 467 -1.84 9.78 -20.54
CA LEU A 467 -3.05 9.33 -19.85
C LEU A 467 -2.74 8.54 -18.57
N PHE A 468 -1.65 7.80 -18.55
CA PHE A 468 -1.25 6.92 -17.46
C PHE A 468 0.23 7.14 -17.08
N PRO A 469 0.61 8.31 -16.55
CA PRO A 469 1.97 8.58 -16.14
C PRO A 469 2.43 7.63 -15.02
N VAL A 470 3.66 7.12 -15.14
CA VAL A 470 4.29 6.22 -14.15
C VAL A 470 5.71 6.65 -13.76
N ASP A 471 6.23 7.73 -14.36
CA ASP A 471 7.63 8.11 -14.23
C ASP A 471 7.86 9.00 -13.02
N ALA A 472 8.47 8.45 -11.97
CA ALA A 472 8.76 9.18 -10.74
C ALA A 472 9.65 10.43 -10.92
N ARG A 473 10.31 10.63 -12.07
CA ARG A 473 11.08 11.86 -12.38
C ARG A 473 10.22 13.11 -12.47
N GLN A 474 8.90 12.96 -12.63
CA GLN A 474 7.96 14.09 -12.60
C GLN A 474 7.74 14.67 -11.20
N ILE A 475 8.22 14.00 -10.14
CA ILE A 475 8.07 14.46 -8.76
C ILE A 475 9.09 15.56 -8.47
N ASP A 476 8.64 16.80 -8.33
CA ASP A 476 9.37 17.81 -7.57
C ASP A 476 9.20 17.51 -6.08
N TRP A 477 10.24 16.95 -5.46
CA TRP A 477 10.19 16.52 -4.06
C TRP A 477 9.86 17.63 -3.07
N GLN A 478 10.33 18.86 -3.32
CA GLN A 478 10.07 19.96 -2.41
C GLN A 478 8.61 20.41 -2.53
N LEU A 479 8.12 20.59 -3.76
CA LEU A 479 6.72 20.93 -3.99
C LEU A 479 5.78 19.83 -3.48
N TYR A 480 6.06 18.58 -3.85
CA TYR A 480 5.25 17.43 -3.48
C TYR A 480 5.17 17.28 -1.96
N LEU A 481 6.30 17.23 -1.24
CA LEU A 481 6.26 17.07 0.21
C LEU A 481 5.66 18.28 0.90
N CYS A 482 6.13 19.48 0.58
CA CYS A 482 5.78 20.67 1.35
C CYS A 482 4.36 21.16 1.08
N LYS A 483 3.88 21.09 -0.16
CA LYS A 483 2.59 21.69 -0.55
C LYS A 483 1.51 20.65 -0.79
N ILE A 484 1.82 19.61 -1.56
CA ILE A 484 0.83 18.61 -1.99
C ILE A 484 0.54 17.63 -0.85
N HIS A 485 1.56 16.92 -0.38
CA HIS A 485 1.43 15.85 0.60
C HIS A 485 1.08 16.37 2.00
N LEU A 486 1.76 17.40 2.53
CA LEU A 486 1.39 17.99 3.82
C LEU A 486 -0.02 18.60 3.81
N GLY A 487 -0.40 19.27 2.73
CA GLY A 487 -1.75 19.81 2.56
C GLY A 487 -2.79 18.69 2.51
N GLY A 488 -2.49 17.64 1.75
CA GLY A 488 -3.29 16.43 1.66
C GLY A 488 -3.48 15.70 2.98
N LEU A 489 -2.39 15.49 3.73
CA LEU A 489 -2.41 14.88 5.06
C LEU A 489 -3.29 15.70 6.02
N ASN A 490 -3.13 17.03 6.02
CA ASN A 490 -3.93 17.93 6.85
C ASN A 490 -5.43 17.86 6.50
N ARG A 491 -5.75 17.82 5.20
CA ARG A 491 -7.13 17.87 4.69
C ARG A 491 -7.87 16.54 4.77
N TYR A 492 -7.26 15.45 4.31
CA TYR A 492 -7.94 14.18 4.06
C TYR A 492 -7.70 13.13 5.14
N ALA A 493 -6.50 13.04 5.71
CA ALA A 493 -6.16 11.98 6.66
C ALA A 493 -6.47 12.36 8.12
N LEU A 494 -6.32 13.64 8.47
CA LEU A 494 -6.48 14.12 9.84
C LEU A 494 -7.89 14.67 10.07
N LYS A 495 -8.48 14.30 11.22
CA LYS A 495 -9.81 14.77 11.61
C LYS A 495 -9.74 16.12 12.31
N GLU A 496 -10.73 16.97 12.05
CA GLU A 496 -10.95 18.19 12.81
C GLU A 496 -11.08 17.91 14.32
N ARG A 497 -10.37 18.68 15.15
CA ARG A 497 -10.52 18.57 16.61
C ARG A 497 -11.87 19.14 17.06
N LYS A 498 -12.60 18.36 17.87
CA LYS A 498 -13.86 18.75 18.57
C LYS A 498 -13.82 20.09 19.34
N LEU A 499 -12.63 20.63 19.64
CA LEU A 499 -12.48 21.95 20.28
C LEU A 499 -12.85 23.12 19.36
N TYR A 500 -12.69 22.96 18.04
CA TYR A 500 -13.09 23.98 17.06
C TYR A 500 -14.57 23.87 16.67
N SER A 501 -15.15 22.67 16.67
CA SER A 501 -16.60 22.50 16.44
C SER A 501 -17.44 23.18 17.52
N LEU A 502 -16.95 23.24 18.76
CA LEU A 502 -17.61 23.96 19.86
C LEU A 502 -17.52 25.48 19.68
N ARG A 503 -16.36 26.03 19.28
CA ARG A 503 -16.20 27.46 19.02
C ARG A 503 -16.99 27.92 17.79
N ALA A 504 -17.03 27.14 16.71
CA ALA A 504 -17.82 27.44 15.52
C ALA A 504 -19.34 27.39 15.81
N ALA A 505 -19.78 26.45 16.64
CA ALA A 505 -21.17 26.40 17.11
C ALA A 505 -21.54 27.59 18.02
N ASP A 506 -20.65 28.00 18.91
CA ASP A 506 -20.84 29.20 19.76
C ASP A 506 -20.83 30.50 18.95
N THR A 507 -20.06 30.57 17.86
CA THR A 507 -20.02 31.74 16.99
C THR A 507 -21.29 31.84 16.14
N ARG A 508 -21.84 30.71 15.66
CA ARG A 508 -23.15 30.66 14.97
C ARG A 508 -24.33 30.97 15.90
N LYS A 509 -24.25 30.56 17.19
CA LYS A 509 -25.26 30.90 18.22
C LYS A 509 -25.23 32.36 18.68
N LYS A 510 -24.15 33.09 18.40
CA LYS A 510 -24.05 34.54 18.69
C LYS A 510 -24.38 35.42 17.49
N ALA A 511 -24.48 34.83 16.30
CA ALA A 511 -24.80 35.51 15.05
C ALA A 511 -26.24 35.26 14.57
N ALA A 512 -26.98 34.38 15.24
CA ALA A 512 -28.43 34.21 15.18
C ALA A 512 -29.01 34.74 16.50
#